data_AF-A0A523WM45-F1
#
_entry.id   AF-A0A523WM45-F1
#
_cell.length_a   1.000
_cell.length_b   1.000
_cell.length_c   1.000
_cell.angle_alpha   90.00
_cell.angle_beta   90.00
_cell.angle_gamma   90.00
#
_symmetry.space_group_name_H-M   'P 1'
#
loop_
_entity.id
_entity.type
_entity.pdbx_description
1 polymer ?
#
loop_
_entity_poly.entity_id
_entity_poly.type
_entity_poly.pdbx_seq_one_letter_code
_entity_poly.pdbx_strand_id
1 'polypeptide(L)'
;MVNRVIIGILVFLVILYGGLGYYAYTLNQQFNSLSEQLTAFQAEQANRIDAVSDELNALSVETLTRVSYLGGKIDENLTQIATLKGELDGSLTKIGTLEDRLGGTLAKIDILEGEIRDIPELPQTVLDASEVYQRVSQATVRISNGERTIGSGFIFDNEAHVLTASHVVENLSQIYVVLPDGRISTATSTGSCLFSDVAVLTLEDELIVEPIMLADSASVRIGEPVAAIGNPLNLTETLTTGIVSQTNRYAEIDYDSQTRWVTNLIQFDAAVNAGNSGCPLVNAEGEVIGVVIARIEPDEGDGIYYAVSSNKVKRVAASLIAQGSFDYPWLGVVITDLTPQIVQTKALETANGVLVTEIAANSPAEAAGIEAEDIIVAIDGVTIRDVATLTSYLGEHKSPGEIATITLIRDTTELELSLEIGKRT
;
A
#
# COMPACT_ATOMS: atom_id res chain seq x y z
N MET A 1 72.56 94.86 -127.20
CA MET A 1 71.96 95.41 -125.96
C MET A 1 71.51 94.34 -124.95
N VAL A 2 71.56 93.04 -125.27
CA VAL A 2 70.94 91.99 -124.44
C VAL A 2 71.78 91.60 -123.20
N ASN A 3 73.11 91.81 -123.18
CA ASN A 3 73.98 91.23 -122.12
C ASN A 3 73.98 91.91 -120.74
N ARG A 4 73.72 93.22 -120.59
CA ARG A 4 73.88 93.91 -119.27
C ARG A 4 72.74 93.65 -118.28
N VAL A 5 71.51 93.50 -118.79
CA VAL A 5 70.35 93.13 -117.96
C VAL A 5 70.53 91.72 -117.39
N ILE A 6 71.18 90.83 -118.15
CA ILE A 6 71.46 89.45 -117.73
C ILE A 6 72.39 89.40 -116.51
N ILE A 7 73.42 90.26 -116.44
CA ILE A 7 74.41 90.24 -115.33
C ILE A 7 73.82 90.74 -114.01
N GLY A 8 73.01 91.81 -114.04
CA GLY A 8 72.37 92.33 -112.82
C GLY A 8 71.36 91.34 -112.24
N ILE A 9 70.62 90.67 -113.11
CA ILE A 9 69.75 89.55 -112.75
C ILE A 9 70.58 88.41 -112.15
N LEU A 10 71.75 88.08 -112.72
CA LEU A 10 72.63 87.01 -112.22
C LEU A 10 73.15 87.28 -110.80
N VAL A 11 73.61 88.49 -110.48
CA VAL A 11 74.13 88.81 -109.14
C VAL A 11 73.03 88.81 -108.08
N PHE A 12 71.87 89.39 -108.40
CA PHE A 12 70.71 89.35 -107.52
C PHE A 12 70.25 87.91 -107.28
N LEU A 13 70.22 87.09 -108.34
CA LEU A 13 69.96 85.66 -108.22
C LEU A 13 70.96 84.99 -107.27
N VAL A 14 72.28 85.23 -107.38
CA VAL A 14 73.29 84.58 -106.52
C VAL A 14 73.12 84.90 -105.03
N ILE A 15 72.89 86.17 -104.67
CA ILE A 15 72.68 86.56 -103.26
C ILE A 15 71.36 86.00 -102.74
N LEU A 16 70.31 86.05 -103.57
CA LEU A 16 69.01 85.45 -103.24
C LEU A 16 69.17 83.94 -103.02
N TYR A 17 69.87 83.24 -103.91
CA TYR A 17 70.17 81.80 -103.81
C TYR A 17 71.04 81.46 -102.58
N GLY A 18 72.02 82.30 -102.23
CA GLY A 18 72.88 82.10 -101.06
C GLY A 18 72.15 82.33 -99.73
N GLY A 19 71.34 83.38 -99.64
CA GLY A 19 70.49 83.65 -98.48
C GLY A 19 69.40 82.59 -98.30
N LEU A 20 68.75 82.20 -99.41
CA LEU A 20 67.84 81.05 -99.44
C LEU A 20 68.57 79.76 -99.02
N GLY A 21 69.83 79.57 -99.43
CA GLY A 21 70.66 78.42 -99.05
C GLY A 21 71.04 78.37 -97.57
N TYR A 22 71.47 79.49 -96.97
CA TYR A 22 71.79 79.54 -95.54
C TYR A 22 70.53 79.39 -94.67
N TYR A 23 69.44 80.04 -95.06
CA TYR A 23 68.14 79.88 -94.41
C TYR A 23 67.66 78.43 -94.52
N ALA A 24 67.79 77.81 -95.69
CA ALA A 24 67.50 76.38 -95.89
C ALA A 24 68.39 75.49 -95.03
N TYR A 25 69.69 75.79 -94.89
CA TYR A 25 70.61 75.01 -94.05
C TYR A 25 70.26 75.11 -92.55
N THR A 26 69.99 76.32 -92.04
CA THR A 26 69.60 76.53 -90.64
C THR A 26 68.23 75.93 -90.35
N LEU A 27 67.26 76.06 -91.26
CA LEU A 27 66.01 75.31 -91.17
C LEU A 27 66.26 73.80 -91.15
N ASN A 28 67.14 73.29 -92.01
CA ASN A 28 67.44 71.87 -92.08
C ASN A 28 68.08 71.35 -90.79
N GLN A 29 68.96 72.14 -90.14
CA GLN A 29 69.51 71.78 -88.84
C GLN A 29 68.47 71.80 -87.72
N GLN A 30 67.61 72.82 -87.67
CA GLN A 30 66.49 72.85 -86.73
C GLN A 30 65.51 71.69 -86.97
N PHE A 31 65.26 71.36 -88.24
CA PHE A 31 64.42 70.23 -88.64
C PHE A 31 65.03 68.90 -88.20
N ASN A 32 66.33 68.71 -88.40
CA ASN A 32 67.05 67.51 -87.94
C ASN A 32 67.02 67.37 -86.42
N SER A 33 67.31 68.45 -85.68
CA SER A 33 67.27 68.43 -84.21
C SER A 33 65.87 68.16 -83.67
N LEU A 34 64.84 68.78 -84.27
CA LEU A 34 63.45 68.51 -83.91
C LEU A 34 63.04 67.08 -84.27
N SER A 35 63.51 66.56 -85.40
CA SER A 35 63.31 65.16 -85.80
C SER A 35 63.95 64.19 -84.81
N GLU A 36 65.16 64.49 -84.33
CA GLU A 36 65.89 63.66 -83.37
C GLU A 36 65.21 63.69 -81.99
N GLN A 37 64.79 64.87 -81.51
CA GLN A 37 63.98 65.01 -80.30
C GLN A 37 62.63 64.30 -80.41
N LEU A 38 61.96 64.41 -81.55
CA LEU A 38 60.70 63.72 -81.81
C LEU A 38 60.90 62.20 -81.78
N THR A 39 62.00 61.70 -82.36
CA THR A 39 62.35 60.27 -82.35
C THR A 39 62.66 59.79 -80.93
N ALA A 40 63.43 60.55 -80.15
CA ALA A 40 63.74 60.22 -78.76
C ALA A 40 62.49 60.25 -77.88
N PHE A 41 61.63 61.26 -78.04
CA PHE A 41 60.35 61.33 -77.34
C PHE A 41 59.43 60.16 -77.73
N GLN A 42 59.35 59.81 -79.02
CA GLN A 42 58.59 58.65 -79.49
C GLN A 42 59.12 57.34 -78.88
N ALA A 43 60.43 57.17 -78.78
CA ALA A 43 61.04 56.00 -78.13
C ALA A 43 60.77 55.97 -76.62
N GLU A 44 60.83 57.10 -75.93
CA GLU A 44 60.48 57.19 -74.50
C GLU A 44 59.00 56.87 -74.26
N GLN A 45 58.09 57.41 -75.09
CA GLN A 45 56.67 57.09 -74.99
C GLN A 45 56.39 55.62 -75.32
N ALA A 46 57.07 55.02 -76.30
CA ALA A 46 56.95 53.60 -76.61
C ALA A 46 57.37 52.74 -75.41
N ASN A 47 58.53 53.00 -74.81
CA ASN A 47 58.98 52.29 -73.61
C ASN A 47 58.04 52.46 -72.41
N ARG A 48 57.45 53.66 -72.24
CA ARG A 48 56.43 53.90 -71.19
C ARG A 48 55.15 53.11 -71.45
N ILE A 49 54.69 53.04 -72.70
CA ILE A 49 53.52 52.25 -73.10
C ILE A 49 53.78 50.78 -72.83
N ASP A 50 54.95 50.27 -73.20
CA ASP A 50 55.33 48.87 -72.97
C ASP A 50 55.37 48.55 -71.46
N ALA A 51 56.00 49.40 -70.65
CA ALA A 51 56.05 49.21 -69.20
C ALA A 51 54.65 49.20 -68.54
N VAL A 52 53.76 50.11 -68.95
CA VAL A 52 52.38 50.14 -68.46
C VAL A 52 51.61 48.91 -68.95
N SER A 53 51.81 48.49 -70.19
CA SER A 53 51.20 47.28 -70.75
C SER A 53 51.62 46.04 -69.95
N ASP A 54 52.90 45.91 -69.61
CA ASP A 54 53.42 44.81 -68.81
C ASP A 54 52.85 44.80 -67.39
N GLU A 55 52.79 45.96 -66.71
CA GLU A 55 52.13 46.07 -65.39
C GLU A 55 50.63 45.72 -65.46
N LEU A 56 49.92 46.18 -66.50
CA LEU A 56 48.51 45.89 -66.69
C LEU A 56 48.28 44.38 -66.92
N ASN A 57 49.16 43.75 -67.69
CA ASN A 57 49.13 42.30 -67.93
C ASN A 57 49.42 41.52 -66.64
N ALA A 58 50.43 41.93 -65.86
CA ALA A 58 50.74 41.30 -64.58
C ALA A 58 49.58 41.42 -63.58
N LEU A 59 48.98 42.61 -63.46
CA LEU A 59 47.81 42.84 -62.60
C LEU A 59 46.59 42.04 -63.07
N SER A 60 46.39 41.92 -64.38
CA SER A 60 45.33 41.10 -64.98
C SER A 60 45.49 39.63 -64.61
N VAL A 61 46.70 39.08 -64.73
CA VAL A 61 47.01 37.68 -64.35
C VAL A 61 46.83 37.46 -62.85
N GLU A 62 47.30 38.37 -62.01
CA GLU A 62 47.12 38.28 -60.55
C GLU A 62 45.63 38.31 -60.17
N THR A 63 44.86 39.22 -60.80
CA THR A 63 43.42 39.36 -60.57
C THR A 63 42.68 38.10 -61.00
N LEU A 64 42.98 37.55 -62.17
CA LEU A 64 42.38 36.30 -62.66
C LEU A 64 42.69 35.12 -61.72
N THR A 65 43.91 35.07 -61.18
CA THR A 65 44.31 34.01 -60.24
C THR A 65 43.55 34.13 -58.92
N ARG A 66 43.40 35.35 -58.38
CA ARG A 66 42.58 35.59 -57.17
C ARG A 66 41.11 35.28 -57.40
N VAL A 67 40.55 35.66 -58.54
CA VAL A 67 39.15 35.36 -58.90
C VAL A 67 38.94 33.86 -59.00
N SER A 68 39.86 33.13 -59.65
CA SER A 68 39.81 31.67 -59.75
C SER A 68 39.89 31.00 -58.37
N TYR A 69 40.81 31.45 -57.50
CA TYR A 69 40.93 30.96 -56.13
C TYR A 69 39.66 31.18 -55.31
N LEU A 70 39.08 32.39 -55.38
CA LEU A 70 37.82 32.71 -54.69
C LEU A 70 36.65 31.89 -55.25
N GLY A 71 36.60 31.66 -56.56
CA GLY A 71 35.63 30.76 -57.19
C GLY A 71 35.70 29.35 -56.60
N GLY A 72 36.89 28.77 -56.52
CA GLY A 72 37.09 27.46 -55.90
C GLY A 72 36.69 27.41 -54.42
N LYS A 73 36.93 28.49 -53.66
CA LYS A 73 36.48 28.60 -52.26
C LYS A 73 34.96 28.71 -52.13
N ILE A 74 34.31 29.39 -53.06
CA ILE A 74 32.84 29.47 -53.12
C ILE A 74 32.26 28.10 -53.40
N ASP A 75 32.80 27.35 -54.35
CA ASP A 75 32.33 26.00 -54.69
C ASP A 75 32.52 25.01 -53.53
N GLU A 76 33.65 25.09 -52.82
CA GLU A 76 33.91 24.31 -51.61
C GLU A 76 32.88 24.63 -50.50
N ASN A 77 32.61 25.91 -50.26
CA ASN A 77 31.61 26.33 -49.28
C ASN A 77 30.19 25.93 -49.67
N LEU A 78 29.82 26.02 -50.95
CA LEU A 78 28.52 25.56 -51.45
C LEU A 78 28.32 24.07 -51.23
N THR A 79 29.38 23.28 -51.43
CA THR A 79 29.38 21.85 -51.17
C THR A 79 29.19 21.56 -49.67
N GLN A 80 29.90 22.27 -48.79
CA GLN A 80 29.72 22.14 -47.33
C GLN A 80 28.30 22.51 -46.88
N ILE A 81 27.73 23.59 -47.42
CA ILE A 81 26.34 24.01 -47.13
C ILE A 81 25.34 22.92 -47.56
N ALA A 82 25.54 22.31 -48.74
CA ALA A 82 24.68 21.24 -49.21
C ALA A 82 24.74 20.01 -48.27
N THR A 83 25.93 19.64 -47.81
CA THR A 83 26.12 18.56 -46.83
C THR A 83 25.42 18.87 -45.50
N LEU A 84 25.67 20.05 -44.93
CA LEU A 84 25.03 20.50 -43.68
C LEU A 84 23.50 20.52 -43.78
N LYS A 85 22.97 20.92 -44.94
CA LYS A 85 21.52 20.87 -45.20
C LYS A 85 20.99 19.43 -45.16
N GLY A 86 21.69 18.49 -45.79
CA GLY A 86 21.32 17.07 -45.73
C GLY A 86 21.38 16.50 -44.30
N GLU A 87 22.37 16.88 -43.51
CA GLU A 87 22.46 16.50 -42.09
C GLU A 87 21.33 17.09 -41.25
N LEU A 88 20.95 18.34 -41.54
CA LEU A 88 19.83 19.02 -40.88
C LEU A 88 18.50 18.33 -41.21
N ASP A 89 18.24 18.02 -42.48
CA ASP A 89 17.04 17.30 -42.92
C ASP A 89 16.96 15.90 -42.28
N GLY A 90 18.09 15.20 -42.17
CA GLY A 90 18.19 13.92 -41.47
C GLY A 90 17.93 14.04 -39.97
N SER A 91 18.37 15.12 -39.33
CA SER A 91 18.12 15.39 -37.92
C SER A 91 16.65 15.74 -37.65
N LEU A 92 16.02 16.53 -38.51
CA LEU A 92 14.58 16.81 -38.47
C LEU A 92 13.74 15.54 -38.57
N THR A 93 14.12 14.62 -39.46
CA THR A 93 13.45 13.31 -39.58
C THR A 93 13.56 12.50 -38.28
N LYS A 94 14.75 12.47 -37.66
CA LYS A 94 14.96 11.79 -36.37
C LYS A 94 14.11 12.41 -35.25
N ILE A 95 14.00 13.73 -35.20
CA ILE A 95 13.16 14.43 -34.22
C ILE A 95 11.70 14.00 -34.37
N GLY A 96 11.16 14.00 -35.60
CA GLY A 96 9.79 13.52 -35.84
C GLY A 96 9.56 12.09 -35.35
N THR A 97 10.51 11.16 -35.60
CA THR A 97 10.37 9.79 -35.08
C THR A 97 10.44 9.69 -33.55
N LEU A 98 11.14 10.62 -32.89
CA LEU A 98 11.20 10.67 -31.43
C LEU A 98 9.90 11.24 -30.85
N GLU A 99 9.31 12.24 -31.50
CA GLU A 99 8.01 12.80 -31.13
C GLU A 99 6.91 11.73 -31.21
N ASP A 100 6.88 10.93 -32.28
CA ASP A 100 5.93 9.81 -32.44
C ASP A 100 6.10 8.76 -31.32
N ARG A 101 7.35 8.40 -30.99
CA ARG A 101 7.65 7.45 -29.90
C ARG A 101 7.27 7.99 -28.54
N LEU A 102 7.47 9.28 -28.31
CA LEU A 102 7.07 9.95 -27.07
C LEU A 102 5.55 9.95 -26.93
N GLY A 103 4.82 10.30 -27.99
CA GLY A 103 3.36 10.24 -28.02
C GLY A 103 2.82 8.84 -27.72
N GLY A 104 3.41 7.80 -28.32
CA GLY A 104 3.05 6.41 -28.04
C GLY A 104 3.40 5.95 -26.62
N THR A 105 4.43 6.53 -25.99
CA THR A 105 4.80 6.24 -24.60
C THR A 105 3.84 6.90 -23.62
N LEU A 106 3.46 8.16 -23.88
CA LEU A 106 2.45 8.87 -23.08
C LEU A 106 1.10 8.15 -23.10
N ALA A 107 0.65 7.69 -24.28
CA ALA A 107 -0.58 6.92 -24.38
C ALA A 107 -0.56 5.61 -23.57
N LYS A 108 0.60 4.95 -23.44
CA LYS A 108 0.75 3.77 -22.57
C LYS A 108 0.71 4.12 -21.10
N ILE A 109 1.27 5.26 -20.70
CA ILE A 109 1.21 5.75 -19.32
C ILE A 109 -0.25 6.02 -18.94
N ASP A 110 -1.02 6.72 -19.78
CA ASP A 110 -2.45 6.98 -19.53
C ASP A 110 -3.25 5.68 -19.34
N ILE A 111 -2.97 4.65 -20.15
CA ILE A 111 -3.61 3.33 -20.00
C ILE A 111 -3.23 2.69 -18.67
N LEU A 112 -1.94 2.68 -18.32
CA LEU A 112 -1.46 2.12 -17.06
C LEU A 112 -2.00 2.87 -15.84
N GLU A 113 -2.11 4.20 -15.91
CA GLU A 113 -2.72 5.01 -14.84
C GLU A 113 -4.20 4.67 -14.66
N GLY A 114 -4.93 4.42 -15.76
CA GLY A 114 -6.29 3.91 -15.73
C GLY A 114 -6.39 2.53 -15.08
N GLU A 115 -5.53 1.60 -15.50
CA GLU A 115 -5.49 0.24 -14.93
C GLU A 115 -5.15 0.27 -13.43
N ILE A 116 -4.17 1.08 -13.00
CA ILE A 116 -3.81 1.22 -11.58
C ILE A 116 -4.97 1.78 -10.76
N ARG A 117 -5.69 2.76 -11.29
CA ARG A 117 -6.86 3.36 -10.61
C ARG A 117 -8.00 2.36 -10.42
N ASP A 118 -8.13 1.41 -11.35
CA ASP A 118 -9.19 0.39 -11.34
C ASP A 118 -8.76 -0.89 -10.60
N ILE A 119 -7.52 -0.97 -10.09
CA ILE A 119 -7.14 -2.01 -9.12
C ILE A 119 -7.93 -1.71 -7.83
N PRO A 120 -8.85 -2.59 -7.39
CA PRO A 120 -9.45 -2.45 -6.08
C PRO A 120 -8.31 -2.47 -5.06
N GLU A 121 -8.25 -1.48 -4.16
CA GLU A 121 -7.43 -1.60 -2.96
C GLU A 121 -7.75 -2.97 -2.35
N LEU A 122 -6.78 -3.89 -2.36
CA LEU A 122 -6.89 -5.09 -1.55
C LEU A 122 -6.94 -4.55 -0.12
N PRO A 123 -8.04 -4.72 0.64
CA PRO A 123 -8.06 -4.37 2.04
C PRO A 123 -7.22 -5.43 2.75
N GLN A 124 -5.90 -5.34 2.64
CA GLN A 124 -5.05 -5.92 3.65
C GLN A 124 -5.17 -4.98 4.82
N THR A 125 -6.07 -5.32 5.74
CA THR A 125 -6.07 -4.76 7.08
C THR A 125 -4.65 -4.96 7.62
N VAL A 126 -3.83 -3.91 7.61
CA VAL A 126 -2.47 -3.95 8.16
C VAL A 126 -2.58 -3.54 9.62
N LEU A 127 -2.17 -4.42 10.53
CA LEU A 127 -2.10 -4.08 11.95
C LEU A 127 -0.84 -3.27 12.21
N ASP A 128 -1.00 -1.97 12.50
CA ASP A 128 0.05 -1.15 13.11
C ASP A 128 0.08 -1.43 14.61
N ALA A 129 0.98 -2.31 15.02
CA ALA A 129 1.09 -2.74 16.42
C ALA A 129 1.38 -1.56 17.37
N SER A 130 2.07 -0.52 16.91
CA SER A 130 2.41 0.63 17.78
C SER A 130 1.20 1.52 18.00
N GLU A 131 0.40 1.76 16.96
CA GLU A 131 -0.84 2.52 17.09
C GLU A 131 -1.86 1.77 17.96
N VAL A 132 -2.06 0.48 17.68
CA VAL A 132 -2.95 -0.39 18.47
C VAL A 132 -2.50 -0.42 19.93
N TYR A 133 -1.19 -0.56 20.21
CA TYR A 133 -0.67 -0.49 21.57
C TYR A 133 -1.06 0.81 22.27
N GLN A 134 -0.78 1.96 21.65
CA GLN A 134 -1.01 3.27 22.26
C GLN A 134 -2.48 3.52 22.59
N ARG A 135 -3.39 2.99 21.76
CA ARG A 135 -4.84 3.11 21.95
C ARG A 135 -5.34 2.19 23.06
N VAL A 136 -4.99 0.92 23.00
CA VAL A 136 -5.59 -0.12 23.83
C VAL A 136 -4.96 -0.17 25.22
N SER A 137 -3.65 0.08 25.35
CA SER A 137 -2.95 0.00 26.64
C SER A 137 -3.53 0.95 27.69
N GLN A 138 -4.10 2.08 27.26
CA GLN A 138 -4.72 3.07 28.15
C GLN A 138 -5.99 2.55 28.86
N ALA A 139 -6.66 1.55 28.29
CA ALA A 139 -7.86 0.94 28.85
C ALA A 139 -7.60 -0.45 29.44
N THR A 140 -6.46 -1.07 29.14
CA THR A 140 -6.06 -2.37 29.69
C THR A 140 -5.63 -2.23 31.14
N VAL A 141 -6.17 -3.06 32.02
CA VAL A 141 -5.86 -3.02 33.45
C VAL A 141 -5.27 -4.33 33.94
N ARG A 142 -4.55 -4.26 35.06
CA ARG A 142 -3.99 -5.43 35.73
C ARG A 142 -4.83 -5.80 36.94
N ILE A 143 -5.17 -7.07 37.07
CA ILE A 143 -5.96 -7.59 38.18
C ILE A 143 -5.03 -8.27 39.19
N SER A 144 -5.16 -7.88 40.45
CA SER A 144 -4.32 -8.31 41.56
C SER A 144 -5.17 -8.74 42.76
N ASN A 145 -4.68 -9.74 43.48
CA ASN A 145 -5.24 -10.14 44.78
C ASN A 145 -4.60 -9.41 45.97
N GLY A 146 -3.74 -8.42 45.71
CA GLY A 146 -2.98 -7.65 46.69
C GLY A 146 -1.53 -8.13 46.87
N GLU A 147 -1.23 -9.38 46.56
CA GLU A 147 0.12 -9.94 46.65
C GLU A 147 0.81 -10.07 45.28
N ARG A 148 0.03 -10.43 44.25
CA ARG A 148 0.53 -10.65 42.89
C ARG A 148 -0.54 -10.37 41.83
N THR A 149 -0.09 -10.23 40.59
CA THR A 149 -0.97 -10.22 39.42
C THR A 149 -1.54 -11.61 39.22
N ILE A 150 -2.84 -11.67 38.97
CA ILE A 150 -3.60 -12.92 38.74
C ILE A 150 -4.24 -12.94 37.36
N GLY A 151 -4.35 -11.78 36.69
CA GLY A 151 -4.86 -11.67 35.34
C GLY A 151 -4.88 -10.23 34.86
N SER A 152 -5.57 -10.02 33.75
CA SER A 152 -5.77 -8.74 33.11
C SER A 152 -7.26 -8.47 32.94
N GLY A 153 -7.60 -7.23 32.60
CA GLY A 153 -8.93 -6.82 32.23
C GLY A 153 -8.87 -5.60 31.33
N PHE A 154 -10.01 -5.03 31.00
CA PHE A 154 -10.07 -3.73 30.34
C PHE A 154 -11.34 -2.97 30.71
N ILE A 155 -11.24 -1.65 30.68
CA ILE A 155 -12.35 -0.73 30.98
C ILE A 155 -13.33 -0.76 29.81
N PHE A 156 -14.56 -1.16 30.09
CA PHE A 156 -15.60 -1.47 29.10
C PHE A 156 -16.58 -0.32 28.87
N ASP A 157 -16.83 0.50 29.89
CA ASP A 157 -17.78 1.62 29.81
C ASP A 157 -17.39 2.80 30.72
N ASN A 158 -18.21 3.86 30.70
CA ASN A 158 -17.96 5.08 31.48
C ASN A 158 -18.46 4.96 32.93
N GLU A 159 -19.12 3.86 33.29
CA GLU A 159 -19.59 3.54 34.64
C GLU A 159 -18.51 2.79 35.46
N ALA A 160 -17.27 2.77 34.97
CA ALA A 160 -16.12 2.12 35.58
C ALA A 160 -16.29 0.59 35.72
N HIS A 161 -16.95 -0.05 34.75
CA HIS A 161 -16.94 -1.49 34.64
C HIS A 161 -15.68 -2.00 33.94
N VAL A 162 -15.09 -3.06 34.50
CA VAL A 162 -13.95 -3.78 33.94
C VAL A 162 -14.40 -5.17 33.53
N LEU A 163 -14.14 -5.54 32.27
CA LEU A 163 -14.30 -6.90 31.79
C LEU A 163 -13.04 -7.73 32.05
N THR A 164 -13.25 -8.98 32.45
CA THR A 164 -12.18 -9.96 32.65
C THR A 164 -12.72 -11.38 32.51
N ALA A 165 -11.84 -12.37 32.65
CA ALA A 165 -12.21 -13.77 32.67
C ALA A 165 -12.76 -14.19 34.05
N SER A 166 -13.79 -15.01 34.08
CA SER A 166 -14.44 -15.42 35.34
C SER A 166 -13.49 -16.20 36.26
N HIS A 167 -12.62 -17.04 35.71
CA HIS A 167 -11.66 -17.81 36.50
C HIS A 167 -10.58 -16.94 37.16
N VAL A 168 -10.28 -15.75 36.61
CA VAL A 168 -9.29 -14.83 37.21
C VAL A 168 -9.77 -14.33 38.56
N VAL A 169 -11.08 -14.08 38.69
CA VAL A 169 -11.68 -13.50 39.89
C VAL A 169 -12.41 -14.51 40.76
N GLU A 170 -12.33 -15.79 40.39
CA GLU A 170 -12.95 -16.89 41.13
C GLU A 170 -12.34 -17.01 42.53
N ASN A 171 -13.19 -17.13 43.56
CA ASN A 171 -12.80 -17.31 44.97
C ASN A 171 -11.92 -16.19 45.59
N LEU A 172 -11.90 -14.99 45.00
CA LEU A 172 -11.18 -13.86 45.59
C LEU A 172 -12.04 -13.13 46.62
N SER A 173 -11.45 -12.87 47.79
CA SER A 173 -12.07 -12.06 48.84
C SER A 173 -11.82 -10.56 48.67
N GLN A 174 -10.75 -10.19 47.98
CA GLN A 174 -10.38 -8.81 47.64
C GLN A 174 -9.81 -8.77 46.23
N ILE A 175 -10.23 -7.77 45.46
CA ILE A 175 -9.78 -7.55 44.09
C ILE A 175 -9.24 -6.13 44.00
N TYR A 176 -8.02 -6.01 43.50
CA TYR A 176 -7.37 -4.74 43.20
C TYR A 176 -7.17 -4.64 41.69
N VAL A 177 -7.49 -3.49 41.15
CA VAL A 177 -7.26 -3.16 39.74
C VAL A 177 -6.19 -2.08 39.68
N VAL A 178 -5.10 -2.38 38.97
CA VAL A 178 -4.02 -1.43 38.73
C VAL A 178 -4.17 -0.87 37.32
N LEU A 179 -4.32 0.45 37.25
CA LEU A 179 -4.50 1.20 36.01
C LEU A 179 -3.16 1.41 35.29
N PRO A 180 -3.17 1.74 33.99
CA PRO A 180 -1.96 2.06 33.21
C PRO A 180 -1.10 3.18 33.80
N ASP A 181 -1.74 4.16 34.43
CA ASP A 181 -1.05 5.28 35.10
C ASP A 181 -0.45 4.90 36.48
N GLY A 182 -0.61 3.65 36.90
CA GLY A 182 -0.09 3.11 38.16
C GLY A 182 -1.00 3.32 39.37
N ARG A 183 -2.14 3.99 39.23
CA ARG A 183 -3.14 4.06 40.31
C ARG A 183 -3.71 2.67 40.60
N ILE A 184 -4.07 2.45 41.85
CA ILE A 184 -4.67 1.19 42.33
C ILE A 184 -6.07 1.53 42.85
N SER A 185 -7.07 0.82 42.36
CA SER A 185 -8.45 0.90 42.83
C SER A 185 -8.89 -0.45 43.39
N THR A 186 -9.69 -0.43 44.45
CA THR A 186 -10.45 -1.60 44.90
C THR A 186 -11.60 -1.85 43.94
N ALA A 187 -11.90 -3.13 43.70
CA ALA A 187 -12.99 -3.52 42.82
C ALA A 187 -13.90 -4.53 43.49
N THR A 188 -15.20 -4.39 43.23
CA THR A 188 -16.22 -5.37 43.61
C THR A 188 -16.62 -6.20 42.39
N SER A 189 -16.95 -7.47 42.60
CA SER A 189 -17.52 -8.29 41.52
C SER A 189 -18.96 -7.88 41.30
N THR A 190 -19.25 -7.26 40.16
CA THR A 190 -20.62 -6.97 39.71
C THR A 190 -21.36 -8.28 39.46
N GLY A 191 -20.66 -9.24 38.86
CA GLY A 191 -21.14 -10.60 38.63
C GLY A 191 -20.15 -11.39 37.78
N SER A 192 -20.32 -12.71 37.76
CA SER A 192 -19.54 -13.60 36.91
C SER A 192 -20.38 -14.78 36.42
N CYS A 193 -19.94 -15.39 35.31
CA CYS A 193 -20.56 -16.59 34.77
C CYS A 193 -19.49 -17.64 34.43
N LEU A 194 -19.46 -18.72 35.21
CA LEU A 194 -18.48 -19.79 35.07
C LEU A 194 -18.56 -20.52 33.72
N PHE A 195 -19.77 -20.66 33.15
CA PHE A 195 -19.99 -21.35 31.87
C PHE A 195 -19.60 -20.52 30.64
N SER A 196 -19.62 -19.19 30.76
CA SER A 196 -19.13 -18.32 29.70
C SER A 196 -17.67 -17.90 29.88
N ASP A 197 -17.13 -18.08 31.09
CA ASP A 197 -15.85 -17.57 31.57
C ASP A 197 -15.70 -16.04 31.50
N VAL A 198 -16.80 -15.31 31.74
CA VAL A 198 -16.82 -13.84 31.71
C VAL A 198 -17.18 -13.31 33.09
N ALA A 199 -16.48 -12.26 33.54
CA ALA A 199 -16.81 -11.50 34.74
C ALA A 199 -16.79 -10.01 34.48
N VAL A 200 -17.60 -9.28 35.25
CA VAL A 200 -17.63 -7.83 35.29
C VAL A 200 -17.29 -7.40 36.71
N LEU A 201 -16.37 -6.45 36.82
CA LEU A 201 -16.00 -5.79 38.06
C LEU A 201 -16.45 -4.33 38.02
N THR A 202 -16.82 -3.76 39.16
CA THR A 202 -17.04 -2.32 39.31
C THR A 202 -15.91 -1.74 40.17
N LEU A 203 -15.24 -0.72 39.65
CA LEU A 203 -14.21 0.03 40.40
C LEU A 203 -14.88 0.97 41.42
N GLU A 204 -14.28 1.09 42.61
CA GLU A 204 -14.82 1.96 43.66
C GLU A 204 -14.44 3.44 43.45
N ASP A 205 -13.36 3.71 42.73
CA ASP A 205 -12.89 5.06 42.42
C ASP A 205 -13.44 5.58 41.08
N GLU A 206 -13.78 6.87 41.00
CA GLU A 206 -14.13 7.50 39.72
C GLU A 206 -12.92 7.50 38.77
N LEU A 207 -13.11 6.93 37.58
CA LEU A 207 -12.13 6.94 36.51
C LEU A 207 -12.49 7.95 35.42
N ILE A 208 -11.45 8.66 34.95
CA ILE A 208 -11.48 9.41 33.69
C ILE A 208 -10.56 8.65 32.73
N VAL A 209 -11.06 7.57 32.15
CA VAL A 209 -10.37 6.78 31.12
C VAL A 209 -11.37 6.46 30.03
N GLU A 210 -10.93 6.57 28.77
CA GLU A 210 -11.78 6.23 27.63
C GLU A 210 -11.94 4.70 27.54
N PRO A 211 -13.19 4.18 27.51
CA PRO A 211 -13.44 2.75 27.43
C PRO A 211 -13.06 2.21 26.05
N ILE A 212 -12.66 0.94 26.00
CA ILE A 212 -12.39 0.26 24.74
C ILE A 212 -13.69 -0.26 24.11
N MET A 213 -13.84 -0.09 22.79
CA MET A 213 -15.02 -0.55 22.07
C MET A 213 -14.96 -2.05 21.79
N LEU A 214 -16.11 -2.72 21.91
CA LEU A 214 -16.29 -4.09 21.43
C LEU A 214 -16.69 -4.06 19.95
N ALA A 215 -15.93 -4.76 19.10
CA ALA A 215 -16.30 -5.02 17.72
C ALA A 215 -17.42 -6.07 17.62
N ASP A 216 -18.04 -6.18 16.45
CA ASP A 216 -18.94 -7.30 16.14
C ASP A 216 -18.12 -8.56 15.81
N SER A 217 -18.10 -9.54 16.73
CA SER A 217 -17.35 -10.79 16.49
C SER A 217 -17.93 -11.64 15.37
N ALA A 218 -19.16 -11.38 14.89
CA ALA A 218 -19.74 -12.08 13.75
C ALA A 218 -19.10 -11.66 12.41
N SER A 219 -18.46 -10.49 12.35
CA SER A 219 -17.72 -10.05 11.16
C SER A 219 -16.25 -10.48 11.13
N VAL A 220 -15.75 -11.07 12.22
CA VAL A 220 -14.36 -11.52 12.35
C VAL A 220 -14.08 -12.64 11.34
N ARG A 221 -12.98 -12.52 10.60
CA ARG A 221 -12.56 -13.51 9.60
C ARG A 221 -11.26 -14.18 9.98
N ILE A 222 -11.17 -15.46 9.63
CA ILE A 222 -9.93 -16.23 9.73
C ILE A 222 -8.84 -15.54 8.89
N GLY A 223 -7.66 -15.38 9.47
CA GLY A 223 -6.52 -14.68 8.86
C GLY A 223 -6.47 -13.18 9.12
N GLU A 224 -7.49 -12.58 9.74
CA GLU A 224 -7.41 -11.17 10.15
C GLU A 224 -6.33 -11.00 11.24
N PRO A 225 -5.50 -9.95 11.15
CA PRO A 225 -4.47 -9.72 12.15
C PRO A 225 -5.10 -9.29 13.47
N VAL A 226 -4.48 -9.74 14.57
CA VAL A 226 -4.93 -9.46 15.93
C VAL A 226 -3.76 -9.06 16.81
N ALA A 227 -4.06 -8.33 17.87
CA ALA A 227 -3.15 -8.09 18.97
C ALA A 227 -3.79 -8.50 20.30
N ALA A 228 -2.98 -9.02 21.22
CA ALA A 228 -3.35 -9.26 22.61
C ALA A 228 -2.48 -8.36 23.49
N ILE A 229 -3.11 -7.62 24.41
CA ILE A 229 -2.41 -6.64 25.25
C ILE A 229 -2.77 -6.92 26.70
N GLY A 230 -1.85 -7.48 27.46
CA GLY A 230 -2.09 -7.91 28.84
C GLY A 230 -0.88 -7.77 29.74
N ASN A 231 -0.95 -8.36 30.93
CA ASN A 231 0.07 -8.26 31.97
C ASN A 231 0.59 -9.67 32.34
N PRO A 232 1.36 -10.33 31.46
CA PRO A 232 1.82 -11.69 31.70
C PRO A 232 2.90 -11.73 32.78
N LEU A 233 2.88 -12.72 33.66
CA LEU A 233 3.97 -13.02 34.63
C LEU A 233 4.40 -11.83 35.52
N ASN A 234 3.48 -10.94 35.90
CA ASN A 234 3.73 -9.67 36.59
C ASN A 234 4.53 -8.62 35.79
N LEU A 235 4.73 -8.84 34.48
CA LEU A 235 5.21 -7.80 33.58
C LEU A 235 4.07 -6.81 33.29
N THR A 236 4.45 -5.57 33.04
CA THR A 236 3.52 -4.50 32.69
C THR A 236 3.32 -4.48 31.17
N GLU A 237 2.05 -4.40 30.72
CA GLU A 237 1.65 -3.98 29.37
C GLU A 237 2.40 -4.66 28.21
N THR A 238 2.32 -5.99 28.14
CA THR A 238 2.90 -6.76 27.04
C THR A 238 1.92 -6.85 25.88
N LEU A 239 2.36 -6.39 24.70
CA LEU A 239 1.66 -6.60 23.44
C LEU A 239 2.28 -7.78 22.66
N THR A 240 1.42 -8.65 22.16
CA THR A 240 1.75 -9.68 21.18
C THR A 240 0.81 -9.59 19.98
N THR A 241 1.27 -10.02 18.81
CA THR A 241 0.49 -9.98 17.56
C THR A 241 0.43 -11.35 16.92
N GLY A 242 -0.61 -11.57 16.12
CA GLY A 242 -0.88 -12.81 15.41
C GLY A 242 -2.04 -12.62 14.45
N ILE A 243 -2.76 -13.69 14.17
CA ILE A 243 -3.98 -13.72 13.36
C ILE A 243 -5.10 -14.49 14.07
N VAL A 244 -6.33 -14.30 13.61
CA VAL A 244 -7.43 -15.22 13.89
C VAL A 244 -7.17 -16.54 13.18
N SER A 245 -6.99 -17.61 13.94
CA SER A 245 -6.76 -18.96 13.39
C SER A 245 -8.07 -19.70 13.09
N GLN A 246 -9.12 -19.47 13.89
CA GLN A 246 -10.45 -20.04 13.71
C GLN A 246 -11.49 -19.28 14.56
N THR A 247 -12.76 -19.31 14.16
CA THR A 247 -13.88 -18.79 14.96
C THR A 247 -14.83 -19.91 15.37
N ASN A 248 -15.77 -19.61 16.26
CA ASN A 248 -16.79 -20.56 16.71
C ASN A 248 -16.22 -21.89 17.23
N ARG A 249 -15.17 -21.82 18.06
CA ARG A 249 -14.58 -23.01 18.69
C ARG A 249 -15.33 -23.42 19.94
N TYR A 250 -15.44 -24.74 20.11
CA TYR A 250 -15.83 -25.39 21.35
C TYR A 250 -14.62 -26.17 21.87
N ALA A 251 -14.15 -25.80 23.06
CA ALA A 251 -12.92 -26.35 23.62
C ALA A 251 -13.08 -26.70 25.09
N GLU A 252 -12.43 -27.79 25.47
CA GLU A 252 -12.21 -28.15 26.85
C GLU A 252 -11.04 -27.34 27.39
N ILE A 253 -11.30 -26.54 28.41
CA ILE A 253 -10.33 -25.67 29.05
C ILE A 253 -10.06 -26.20 30.45
N ASP A 254 -8.79 -26.45 30.75
CA ASP A 254 -8.35 -26.86 32.07
C ASP A 254 -8.09 -25.62 32.94
N TYR A 255 -8.82 -25.51 34.04
CA TYR A 255 -8.66 -24.45 35.04
C TYR A 255 -8.21 -25.07 36.36
N ASP A 256 -7.52 -24.31 37.20
CA ASP A 256 -7.05 -24.76 38.52
C ASP A 256 -8.15 -25.42 39.39
N SER A 257 -9.41 -24.98 39.24
CA SER A 257 -10.55 -25.48 40.01
C SER A 257 -11.24 -26.70 39.40
N GLN A 258 -11.31 -26.76 38.06
CA GLN A 258 -12.00 -27.82 37.31
C GLN A 258 -11.83 -27.62 35.80
N THR A 259 -11.87 -28.70 35.04
CA THR A 259 -11.96 -28.66 33.58
C THR A 259 -13.38 -28.30 33.13
N ARG A 260 -13.53 -27.36 32.18
CA ARG A 260 -14.84 -26.93 31.67
C ARG A 260 -14.82 -26.79 30.16
N TRP A 261 -15.95 -27.13 29.55
CA TRP A 261 -16.17 -26.86 28.13
C TRP A 261 -16.71 -25.45 27.93
N VAL A 262 -16.02 -24.66 27.11
CA VAL A 262 -16.41 -23.31 26.74
C VAL A 262 -16.65 -23.24 25.24
N THR A 263 -17.75 -22.59 24.87
CA THR A 263 -18.17 -22.43 23.47
C THR A 263 -18.03 -21.01 22.98
N ASN A 264 -18.17 -20.82 21.66
CA ASN A 264 -18.05 -19.56 20.96
C ASN A 264 -16.72 -18.84 21.23
N LEU A 265 -15.65 -19.61 21.05
CA LEU A 265 -14.29 -19.13 21.20
C LEU A 265 -13.70 -18.72 19.85
N ILE A 266 -12.91 -17.66 19.88
CA ILE A 266 -11.99 -17.27 18.81
C ILE A 266 -10.65 -17.92 19.13
N GLN A 267 -10.14 -18.70 18.19
CA GLN A 267 -8.78 -19.24 18.22
C GLN A 267 -7.83 -18.26 17.54
N PHE A 268 -6.67 -18.03 18.14
CA PHE A 268 -5.63 -17.15 17.59
C PHE A 268 -4.24 -17.69 17.90
N ASP A 269 -3.21 -17.09 17.30
CA ASP A 269 -1.79 -17.50 17.44
C ASP A 269 -0.85 -16.41 18.01
N ALA A 270 -1.40 -15.26 18.42
CA ALA A 270 -0.64 -14.27 19.19
C ALA A 270 -0.23 -14.86 20.55
N ALA A 271 1.06 -14.87 20.84
CA ALA A 271 1.58 -15.51 22.05
C ALA A 271 0.98 -14.91 23.33
N VAL A 272 0.29 -15.72 24.14
CA VAL A 272 -0.19 -15.32 25.46
C VAL A 272 0.26 -16.31 26.54
N ASN A 273 0.45 -15.80 27.76
CA ASN A 273 0.97 -16.56 28.91
C ASN A 273 0.11 -16.28 30.15
N ALA A 274 0.38 -17.00 31.25
CA ALA A 274 -0.24 -16.75 32.55
C ALA A 274 -0.17 -15.26 32.91
N GLY A 275 -1.32 -14.66 33.26
CA GLY A 275 -1.50 -13.22 33.49
C GLY A 275 -2.20 -12.48 32.34
N ASN A 276 -2.23 -13.04 31.12
CA ASN A 276 -3.02 -12.48 30.01
C ASN A 276 -4.51 -12.84 30.07
N SER A 277 -4.92 -13.84 30.86
CA SER A 277 -6.34 -14.15 31.03
C SER A 277 -7.13 -12.90 31.45
N GLY A 278 -8.21 -12.63 30.72
CA GLY A 278 -9.06 -11.44 30.83
C GLY A 278 -8.61 -10.24 30.00
N CYS A 279 -7.45 -10.29 29.33
CA CYS A 279 -7.01 -9.19 28.46
C CYS A 279 -7.81 -9.10 27.15
N PRO A 280 -7.86 -7.92 26.51
CA PRO A 280 -8.52 -7.77 25.22
C PRO A 280 -7.69 -8.41 24.09
N LEU A 281 -8.37 -9.20 23.25
CA LEU A 281 -7.93 -9.55 21.90
C LEU A 281 -8.57 -8.55 20.93
N VAL A 282 -7.76 -7.78 20.19
CA VAL A 282 -8.22 -6.66 19.36
C VAL A 282 -7.90 -6.84 17.88
N ASN A 283 -8.72 -6.23 17.02
CA ASN A 283 -8.45 -6.08 15.57
C ASN A 283 -7.43 -4.95 15.30
N ALA A 284 -7.15 -4.67 14.03
CA ALA A 284 -6.22 -3.60 13.64
C ALA A 284 -6.71 -2.19 13.98
N GLU A 285 -8.01 -2.02 14.19
CA GLU A 285 -8.65 -0.80 14.65
C GLU A 285 -8.57 -0.62 16.18
N GLY A 286 -8.03 -1.60 16.90
CA GLY A 286 -7.95 -1.57 18.37
C GLY A 286 -9.30 -1.81 19.06
N GLU A 287 -10.29 -2.36 18.34
CA GLU A 287 -11.58 -2.78 18.90
C GLU A 287 -11.49 -4.23 19.37
N VAL A 288 -12.10 -4.54 20.51
CA VAL A 288 -12.07 -5.87 21.12
C VAL A 288 -12.96 -6.83 20.34
N ILE A 289 -12.34 -7.88 19.79
CA ILE A 289 -13.04 -9.00 19.15
C ILE A 289 -13.24 -10.18 20.12
N GLY A 290 -12.52 -10.21 21.24
CA GLY A 290 -12.74 -11.19 22.29
C GLY A 290 -11.94 -10.96 23.58
N VAL A 291 -12.26 -11.72 24.63
CA VAL A 291 -11.57 -11.72 25.93
C VAL A 291 -10.73 -12.98 26.05
N VAL A 292 -9.41 -12.86 26.18
CA VAL A 292 -8.50 -14.02 26.27
C VAL A 292 -8.78 -14.83 27.53
N ILE A 293 -8.91 -16.15 27.43
CA ILE A 293 -9.21 -17.00 28.60
C ILE A 293 -8.23 -18.16 28.82
N ALA A 294 -7.59 -18.66 27.77
CA ALA A 294 -6.86 -19.91 27.88
C ALA A 294 -5.78 -20.09 26.83
N ARG A 295 -4.83 -20.96 27.18
CA ARG A 295 -3.85 -21.59 26.30
C ARG A 295 -3.97 -23.09 26.50
N ILE A 296 -4.10 -23.85 25.41
CA ILE A 296 -3.84 -25.28 25.41
C ILE A 296 -2.36 -25.46 25.03
N GLU A 297 -1.59 -26.08 25.94
CA GLU A 297 -0.21 -26.45 25.68
C GLU A 297 -0.20 -27.81 24.98
N PRO A 298 0.21 -27.90 23.69
CA PRO A 298 0.40 -29.19 23.07
C PRO A 298 1.65 -29.88 23.65
N ASP A 299 1.69 -31.21 23.58
CA ASP A 299 2.86 -32.01 23.98
C ASP A 299 4.15 -31.59 23.23
N GLU A 300 4.01 -31.08 22.00
CA GLU A 300 5.08 -30.48 21.19
C GLU A 300 4.54 -29.24 20.42
N GLY A 301 5.28 -28.12 20.42
CA GLY A 301 4.99 -26.92 19.59
C GLY A 301 4.42 -25.70 20.34
N ASP A 302 4.00 -24.70 19.57
CA ASP A 302 3.38 -23.46 20.09
C ASP A 302 1.95 -23.71 20.60
N GLY A 303 1.50 -22.91 21.58
CA GLY A 303 0.19 -23.08 22.21
C GLY A 303 -0.98 -22.73 21.28
N ILE A 304 -2.13 -23.37 21.50
CA ILE A 304 -3.42 -22.93 20.91
C ILE A 304 -4.09 -21.98 21.90
N TYR A 305 -4.41 -20.76 21.47
CA TYR A 305 -4.96 -19.73 22.35
C TYR A 305 -6.44 -19.48 22.06
N TYR A 306 -7.21 -19.18 23.11
CA TYR A 306 -8.65 -18.94 23.01
C TYR A 306 -9.08 -17.64 23.68
N ALA A 307 -9.98 -16.94 23.00
CA ALA A 307 -10.71 -15.80 23.53
C ALA A 307 -12.22 -16.01 23.40
N VAL A 308 -12.99 -15.61 24.40
CA VAL A 308 -14.47 -15.59 24.32
C VAL A 308 -14.88 -14.45 23.37
N SER A 309 -15.71 -14.74 22.37
CA SER A 309 -16.10 -13.76 21.35
C SER A 309 -16.77 -12.50 21.94
N SER A 310 -16.53 -11.34 21.35
CA SER A 310 -17.02 -10.05 21.86
C SER A 310 -18.55 -9.98 21.93
N ASN A 311 -19.29 -10.61 21.02
CA ASN A 311 -20.76 -10.65 21.08
C ASN A 311 -21.25 -11.45 22.29
N LYS A 312 -20.64 -12.61 22.56
CA LYS A 312 -20.93 -13.40 23.77
C LYS A 312 -20.57 -12.61 25.03
N VAL A 313 -19.40 -11.98 25.05
CA VAL A 313 -18.96 -11.12 26.17
C VAL A 313 -19.97 -9.99 26.41
N LYS A 314 -20.36 -9.25 25.36
CA LYS A 314 -21.35 -8.15 25.44
C LYS A 314 -22.68 -8.61 26.02
N ARG A 315 -23.20 -9.75 25.55
CA ARG A 315 -24.46 -10.33 26.03
C ARG A 315 -24.37 -10.70 27.52
N VAL A 316 -23.32 -11.40 27.91
CA VAL A 316 -23.12 -11.84 29.29
C VAL A 316 -22.92 -10.63 30.21
N ALA A 317 -22.04 -9.71 29.82
CA ALA A 317 -21.74 -8.49 30.58
C ALA A 317 -23.00 -7.65 30.85
N ALA A 318 -23.85 -7.45 29.84
CA ALA A 318 -25.11 -6.71 30.01
C ALA A 318 -26.01 -7.33 31.09
N SER A 319 -26.11 -8.67 31.15
CA SER A 319 -26.87 -9.37 32.19
C SER A 319 -26.20 -9.28 33.55
N LEU A 320 -24.87 -9.45 33.61
CA LEU A 320 -24.12 -9.33 34.87
C LEU A 320 -24.27 -7.93 35.47
N ILE A 321 -24.23 -6.88 34.65
CA ILE A 321 -24.45 -5.50 35.10
C ILE A 321 -25.90 -5.29 35.57
N ALA A 322 -26.88 -5.81 34.82
CA ALA A 322 -28.29 -5.56 35.12
C ALA A 322 -28.81 -6.31 36.36
N GLN A 323 -28.36 -7.55 36.58
CA GLN A 323 -28.93 -8.45 37.61
C GLN A 323 -27.89 -9.25 38.40
N GLY A 324 -26.60 -8.99 38.22
CA GLY A 324 -25.51 -9.68 38.95
C GLY A 324 -25.27 -11.13 38.56
N SER A 325 -25.99 -11.64 37.56
CA SER A 325 -25.93 -13.05 37.13
C SER A 325 -26.29 -13.20 35.66
N PHE A 326 -25.83 -14.29 35.04
CA PHE A 326 -26.23 -14.69 33.70
C PHE A 326 -26.75 -16.12 33.74
N ASP A 327 -28.03 -16.28 33.39
CA ASP A 327 -28.69 -17.59 33.36
C ASP A 327 -28.30 -18.33 32.08
N TYR A 328 -27.27 -19.17 32.18
CA TYR A 328 -26.70 -19.84 31.02
C TYR A 328 -27.71 -20.85 30.42
N PRO A 329 -28.04 -20.75 29.12
CA PRO A 329 -29.04 -21.60 28.48
C PRO A 329 -28.56 -23.04 28.35
N TRP A 330 -29.48 -24.00 28.51
CA TRP A 330 -29.17 -25.43 28.56
C TRP A 330 -30.29 -26.29 28.00
N LEU A 331 -29.92 -27.28 27.19
CA LEU A 331 -30.86 -28.26 26.63
C LEU A 331 -31.01 -29.51 27.48
N GLY A 332 -30.02 -29.88 28.31
CA GLY A 332 -30.09 -31.16 29.03
C GLY A 332 -29.45 -32.36 28.36
N VAL A 333 -28.61 -32.15 27.34
CA VAL A 333 -27.99 -33.24 26.57
C VAL A 333 -26.48 -33.28 26.75
N VAL A 334 -25.92 -34.48 26.70
CA VAL A 334 -24.50 -34.73 26.41
C VAL A 334 -24.42 -35.09 24.93
N ILE A 335 -23.53 -34.42 24.21
CA ILE A 335 -23.45 -34.48 22.75
C ILE A 335 -22.02 -34.66 22.28
N THR A 336 -21.86 -35.28 21.11
CA THR A 336 -20.57 -35.44 20.42
C THR A 336 -20.71 -35.20 18.93
N ASP A 337 -19.61 -34.83 18.29
CA ASP A 337 -19.55 -34.65 16.84
C ASP A 337 -19.71 -35.99 16.10
N LEU A 338 -20.30 -35.92 14.91
CA LEU A 338 -20.45 -37.10 14.06
C LEU A 338 -19.10 -37.50 13.44
N THR A 339 -18.58 -38.63 13.88
CA THR A 339 -17.40 -39.25 13.26
C THR A 339 -17.77 -39.96 11.96
N PRO A 340 -16.81 -40.19 11.03
CA PRO A 340 -17.06 -40.98 9.82
C PRO A 340 -17.65 -42.37 10.10
N GLN A 341 -17.30 -42.97 11.25
CA GLN A 341 -17.84 -44.25 11.69
C GLN A 341 -19.32 -44.15 12.08
N ILE A 342 -19.71 -43.09 12.80
CA ILE A 342 -21.10 -42.83 13.16
C ILE A 342 -21.94 -42.59 11.90
N VAL A 343 -21.46 -41.75 10.99
CA VAL A 343 -22.12 -41.46 9.69
C VAL A 343 -22.42 -42.75 8.93
N GLN A 344 -21.44 -43.65 8.80
CA GLN A 344 -21.64 -44.94 8.12
C GLN A 344 -22.61 -45.86 8.88
N THR A 345 -22.47 -45.97 10.20
CA THR A 345 -23.29 -46.89 11.01
C THR A 345 -24.75 -46.48 11.05
N LYS A 346 -25.01 -45.16 11.04
CA LYS A 346 -26.34 -44.56 11.07
C LYS A 346 -26.92 -44.28 9.67
N ALA A 347 -26.19 -44.65 8.61
CA ALA A 347 -26.57 -44.42 7.21
C ALA A 347 -26.92 -42.95 6.89
N LEU A 348 -26.15 -42.01 7.44
CA LEU A 348 -26.33 -40.58 7.21
C LEU A 348 -25.65 -40.15 5.91
N GLU A 349 -26.22 -39.16 5.24
CA GLU A 349 -25.65 -38.59 4.00
C GLU A 349 -24.46 -37.67 4.26
N THR A 350 -24.43 -37.01 5.42
CA THR A 350 -23.41 -36.02 5.79
C THR A 350 -22.93 -36.22 7.21
N ALA A 351 -21.82 -35.57 7.56
CA ALA A 351 -21.32 -35.47 8.94
C ALA A 351 -21.86 -34.24 9.68
N ASN A 352 -22.94 -33.60 9.19
CA ASN A 352 -23.55 -32.47 9.87
C ASN A 352 -24.50 -32.96 10.95
N GLY A 353 -24.35 -32.38 12.14
CA GLY A 353 -25.22 -32.62 13.28
C GLY A 353 -24.43 -33.06 14.49
N VAL A 354 -25.14 -33.36 15.56
CA VAL A 354 -24.54 -33.86 16.80
C VAL A 354 -25.30 -35.06 17.31
N LEU A 355 -24.57 -36.07 17.75
CA LEU A 355 -25.15 -37.27 18.36
C LEU A 355 -25.42 -36.97 19.84
N VAL A 356 -26.66 -37.21 20.27
CA VAL A 356 -27.04 -37.22 21.69
C VAL A 356 -26.59 -38.54 22.30
N THR A 357 -25.62 -38.48 23.20
CA THR A 357 -25.09 -39.68 23.87
C THR A 357 -25.81 -39.95 25.18
N GLU A 358 -26.18 -38.90 25.91
CA GLU A 358 -26.87 -39.00 27.18
C GLU A 358 -27.83 -37.84 27.38
N ILE A 359 -28.85 -38.05 28.22
CA ILE A 359 -29.83 -37.03 28.60
C ILE A 359 -29.78 -36.88 30.11
N ALA A 360 -29.67 -35.64 30.57
CA ALA A 360 -29.74 -35.32 31.97
C ALA A 360 -31.17 -35.51 32.50
N ALA A 361 -31.29 -36.11 33.68
CA ALA A 361 -32.59 -36.29 34.34
C ALA A 361 -33.21 -34.95 34.72
N ASN A 362 -34.54 -34.85 34.61
CA ASN A 362 -35.34 -33.64 34.84
C ASN A 362 -34.88 -32.45 33.98
N SER A 363 -34.47 -32.72 32.75
CA SER A 363 -33.94 -31.70 31.84
C SER A 363 -34.94 -31.31 30.75
N PRO A 364 -34.72 -30.18 30.06
CA PRO A 364 -35.54 -29.79 28.91
C PRO A 364 -35.64 -30.85 27.81
N ALA A 365 -34.53 -31.50 27.50
CA ALA A 365 -34.47 -32.55 26.49
C ALA A 365 -35.31 -33.77 26.87
N GLU A 366 -35.24 -34.20 28.13
CA GLU A 366 -36.09 -35.29 28.64
C GLU A 366 -37.57 -34.92 28.55
N ALA A 367 -37.94 -33.70 28.97
CA ALA A 367 -39.31 -33.22 28.92
C ALA A 367 -39.85 -33.09 27.48
N ALA A 368 -38.99 -32.73 26.52
CA ALA A 368 -39.33 -32.64 25.10
C ALA A 368 -39.38 -34.01 24.38
N GLY A 369 -38.94 -35.08 25.04
CA GLY A 369 -38.91 -36.44 24.46
C GLY A 369 -37.73 -36.68 23.51
N ILE A 370 -36.64 -35.91 23.64
CA ILE A 370 -35.35 -36.27 23.01
C ILE A 370 -34.86 -37.55 23.66
N GLU A 371 -34.23 -38.43 22.89
CA GLU A 371 -33.70 -39.72 23.33
C GLU A 371 -32.20 -39.83 23.04
N ALA A 372 -31.49 -40.68 23.79
CA ALA A 372 -30.13 -41.04 23.43
C ALA A 372 -30.15 -41.71 22.05
N GLU A 373 -29.08 -41.56 21.29
CA GLU A 373 -28.95 -41.98 19.89
C GLU A 373 -29.67 -41.11 18.84
N ASP A 374 -30.41 -40.08 19.27
CA ASP A 374 -30.90 -39.02 18.38
C ASP A 374 -29.74 -38.20 17.80
N ILE A 375 -29.92 -37.72 16.58
CA ILE A 375 -28.97 -36.81 15.94
C ILE A 375 -29.65 -35.46 15.72
N ILE A 376 -29.23 -34.43 16.44
CA ILE A 376 -29.75 -33.08 16.25
C ILE A 376 -29.09 -32.47 15.01
N VAL A 377 -29.90 -32.06 14.05
CA VAL A 377 -29.45 -31.53 12.74
C VAL A 377 -29.84 -30.06 12.54
N ALA A 378 -30.83 -29.54 13.26
CA ALA A 378 -31.13 -28.11 13.26
C ALA A 378 -31.75 -27.62 14.58
N ILE A 379 -31.62 -26.33 14.84
CA ILE A 379 -32.32 -25.59 15.90
C ILE A 379 -32.93 -24.32 15.29
N ASP A 380 -34.25 -24.14 15.42
CA ASP A 380 -35.02 -23.05 14.80
C ASP A 380 -34.72 -22.86 13.30
N GLY A 381 -34.54 -23.97 12.58
CA GLY A 381 -34.18 -23.97 11.16
C GLY A 381 -32.71 -23.64 10.85
N VAL A 382 -31.88 -23.34 11.86
CA VAL A 382 -30.43 -23.17 11.69
C VAL A 382 -29.75 -24.53 11.69
N THR A 383 -29.08 -24.86 10.59
CA THR A 383 -28.34 -26.11 10.44
C THR A 383 -27.22 -26.23 11.47
N ILE A 384 -27.24 -27.33 12.22
CA ILE A 384 -26.17 -27.71 13.15
C ILE A 384 -25.14 -28.54 12.40
N ARG A 385 -23.89 -28.07 12.36
CA ARG A 385 -22.79 -28.79 11.73
C ARG A 385 -22.03 -29.67 12.72
N ASP A 386 -21.85 -29.17 13.93
CA ASP A 386 -21.04 -29.73 14.98
C ASP A 386 -21.53 -29.23 16.36
N VAL A 387 -20.92 -29.74 17.43
CA VAL A 387 -21.20 -29.36 18.82
C VAL A 387 -20.96 -27.87 19.03
N ALA A 388 -19.94 -27.30 18.39
CA ALA A 388 -19.65 -25.88 18.49
C ALA A 388 -20.81 -25.02 17.96
N THR A 389 -21.37 -25.37 16.80
CA THR A 389 -22.51 -24.66 16.20
C THR A 389 -23.74 -24.71 17.12
N LEU A 390 -24.09 -25.87 17.67
CA LEU A 390 -25.26 -25.97 18.56
C LEU A 390 -25.08 -25.20 19.86
N THR A 391 -23.92 -25.36 20.50
CA THR A 391 -23.66 -24.73 21.80
C THR A 391 -23.47 -23.21 21.68
N SER A 392 -22.85 -22.72 20.60
CA SER A 392 -22.76 -21.29 20.31
C SER A 392 -24.12 -20.68 19.99
N TYR A 393 -24.93 -21.34 19.15
CA TYR A 393 -26.28 -20.87 18.87
C TYR A 393 -27.09 -20.71 20.15
N LEU A 394 -27.05 -21.72 21.03
CA LEU A 394 -27.70 -21.67 22.33
C LEU A 394 -27.17 -20.50 23.17
N GLY A 395 -25.85 -20.36 23.27
CA GLY A 395 -25.19 -19.32 24.07
C GLY A 395 -25.34 -17.88 23.54
N GLU A 396 -25.64 -17.68 22.25
CA GLU A 396 -25.82 -16.35 21.65
C GLU A 396 -27.28 -15.95 21.52
N HIS A 397 -28.16 -16.89 21.16
CA HIS A 397 -29.50 -16.58 20.69
C HIS A 397 -30.61 -17.05 21.62
N LYS A 398 -30.30 -17.85 22.65
CA LYS A 398 -31.32 -18.41 23.53
C LYS A 398 -31.18 -18.00 24.98
N SER A 399 -32.33 -17.81 25.62
CA SER A 399 -32.47 -17.55 27.05
C SER A 399 -33.37 -18.61 27.69
N PRO A 400 -33.17 -18.96 28.97
CA PRO A 400 -34.08 -19.86 29.67
C PRO A 400 -35.54 -19.39 29.61
N GLY A 401 -36.46 -20.33 29.41
CA GLY A 401 -37.91 -20.10 29.24
C GLY A 401 -38.35 -19.84 27.80
N GLU A 402 -37.42 -19.67 26.85
CA GLU A 402 -37.76 -19.59 25.43
C GLU A 402 -38.05 -20.97 24.84
N ILE A 403 -38.92 -21.03 23.83
CA ILE A 403 -39.12 -22.25 23.06
C ILE A 403 -38.14 -22.29 21.88
N ALA A 404 -37.57 -23.46 21.61
CA ALA A 404 -36.79 -23.76 20.42
C ALA A 404 -37.38 -24.97 19.70
N THR A 405 -37.37 -24.93 18.36
CA THR A 405 -37.71 -26.08 17.52
C THR A 405 -36.44 -26.86 17.22
N ILE A 406 -36.35 -28.10 17.70
CA ILE A 406 -35.24 -29.01 17.45
C ILE A 406 -35.61 -29.95 16.32
N THR A 407 -34.87 -29.90 15.22
CA THR A 407 -34.96 -30.92 14.15
C THR A 407 -33.91 -31.98 14.42
N LEU A 408 -34.34 -33.24 14.52
CA LEU A 408 -33.47 -34.37 14.80
C LEU A 408 -33.80 -35.58 13.92
N ILE A 409 -32.86 -36.51 13.82
CA ILE A 409 -33.02 -37.79 13.14
C ILE A 409 -33.06 -38.89 14.20
N ARG A 410 -34.14 -39.68 14.20
CA ARG A 410 -34.33 -40.89 15.03
C ARG A 410 -34.67 -42.07 14.12
N ASP A 411 -33.89 -43.14 14.20
CA ASP A 411 -34.09 -44.35 13.39
C ASP A 411 -34.35 -44.04 11.90
N THR A 412 -33.55 -43.15 11.30
CA THR A 412 -33.65 -42.66 9.91
C THR A 412 -34.83 -41.73 9.58
N THR A 413 -35.68 -41.44 10.56
CA THR A 413 -36.82 -40.51 10.41
C THR A 413 -36.46 -39.15 10.97
N GLU A 414 -36.73 -38.09 10.19
CA GLU A 414 -36.62 -36.71 10.67
C GLU A 414 -37.85 -36.35 11.52
N LEU A 415 -37.59 -35.78 12.70
CA LEU A 415 -38.59 -35.34 13.67
C LEU A 415 -38.32 -33.87 14.03
N GLU A 416 -39.40 -33.13 14.27
CA GLU A 416 -39.32 -31.79 14.86
C GLU A 416 -39.98 -31.81 16.24
N LEU A 417 -39.23 -31.40 17.26
CA LEU A 417 -39.68 -31.31 18.65
C LEU A 417 -39.60 -29.87 19.14
N SER A 418 -40.62 -29.41 19.85
CA SER A 418 -40.56 -28.14 20.59
C SER A 418 -40.00 -28.39 21.98
N LEU A 419 -38.99 -27.60 22.36
CA LEU A 419 -38.29 -27.71 23.64
C LEU A 419 -38.22 -26.33 24.32
N GLU A 420 -38.55 -26.26 25.61
CA GLU A 420 -38.36 -25.04 26.41
C GLU A 420 -36.95 -25.00 26.99
N ILE A 421 -36.16 -23.98 26.63
CA ILE A 421 -34.76 -23.86 27.05
C ILE A 421 -34.67 -23.74 28.57
N GLY A 422 -33.84 -24.58 29.19
CA GLY A 422 -33.60 -24.56 30.63
C GLY A 422 -32.43 -23.67 31.02
N LYS A 423 -32.31 -23.42 32.33
CA LYS A 423 -31.12 -22.81 32.93
C LYS A 423 -30.14 -23.90 33.35
N ARG A 424 -28.87 -23.76 32.99
CA ARG A 424 -27.79 -24.62 33.49
C ARG A 424 -27.56 -24.33 34.97
N THR A 425 -27.62 -25.36 35.80
CA THR A 425 -27.42 -25.28 37.25
C THR A 425 -26.07 -25.82 37.68
#